data_AF-A0A367YVL9-F1
#
_entry.id   AF-A0A367YVL9-F1
#
_cell.length_a   1.000
_cell.length_b   1.000
_cell.length_c   1.000
_cell.angle_alpha   90.00
_cell.angle_beta   90.00
_cell.angle_gamma   90.00
#
_symmetry.space_group_name_H-M   'P 1'
#
loop_
_entity.id
_entity.type
_entity.pdbx_description
1 polymer ?
#
loop_
_entity_poly.entity_id
_entity_poly.type
_entity_poly.pdbx_seq_one_letter_code
_entity_poly.pdbx_strand_id
1 'polypeptide(L)'
;MRRAPAALAAGLLAAVITSACSGEPAPTPAPDPSRSSPANATPTPVINADTGETVTTQPVPEWDEASRAAVLEAAESTMRAFARPDLGYDEWWAELEPLLDPEAARDYAYVDPANVPASEVTGDAELVKDTSAYVAEVRVPTDVGDYTLLLSRADAEAPWYTHRITPPEDL
;
A
#
# COMPACT_ATOMS: atom_id res chain seq x y z
N MET A 1 38.98 16.17 38.79
CA MET A 1 40.00 16.46 37.76
C MET A 1 39.31 17.19 36.61
N ARG A 2 39.20 18.53 36.65
CA ARG A 2 39.93 19.49 35.80
C ARG A 2 40.09 19.06 34.32
N ARG A 3 39.27 19.61 33.41
CA ARG A 3 39.61 20.69 32.44
C ARG A 3 38.53 20.80 31.33
N ALA A 4 37.90 21.97 31.22
CA ALA A 4 37.52 22.58 29.92
C ALA A 4 38.75 23.42 29.44
N PRO A 5 38.74 24.21 28.33
CA PRO A 5 37.78 24.43 27.22
C PRO A 5 38.48 24.46 25.82
N ALA A 6 37.76 24.76 24.72
CA ALA A 6 38.27 25.63 23.63
C ALA A 6 37.22 25.90 22.53
N ALA A 7 36.89 27.17 22.35
CA ALA A 7 36.30 27.76 21.15
C ALA A 7 37.42 28.15 20.15
N LEU A 8 37.05 28.44 18.89
CA LEU A 8 37.72 29.21 17.80
C LEU A 8 37.40 28.51 16.45
N ALA A 9 37.23 29.13 15.30
CA ALA A 9 37.16 30.51 14.85
C ALA A 9 36.66 30.51 13.38
N ALA A 10 36.14 31.64 12.93
CA ALA A 10 35.82 31.93 11.53
C ALA A 10 37.07 32.18 10.66
N GLY A 11 36.95 31.96 9.35
CA GLY A 11 37.85 32.48 8.31
C GLY A 11 37.39 32.05 6.92
N LEU A 12 36.81 32.92 6.09
CA LEU A 12 37.41 33.87 5.13
C LEU A 12 37.80 33.26 3.76
N LEU A 13 37.04 33.69 2.74
CA LEU A 13 37.39 34.06 1.36
C LEU A 13 38.42 33.23 0.55
N ALA A 14 37.99 32.76 -0.62
CA ALA A 14 38.80 32.83 -1.84
C ALA A 14 37.90 32.86 -3.10
N ALA A 15 38.18 33.84 -3.97
CA ALA A 15 37.63 34.02 -5.31
C ALA A 15 38.35 33.10 -6.33
N VAL A 16 38.32 33.49 -7.61
CA VAL A 16 38.91 32.84 -8.82
C VAL A 16 37.88 31.84 -9.47
N ILE A 17 37.57 31.76 -10.78
CA ILE A 17 38.31 32.06 -12.03
C ILE A 17 37.33 32.14 -13.25
N THR A 18 37.74 32.91 -14.26
CA THR A 18 37.57 32.75 -15.74
C THR A 18 36.21 32.78 -16.44
N SER A 19 36.00 33.88 -17.18
CA SER A 19 35.21 33.95 -18.41
C SER A 19 35.78 33.06 -19.54
N ALA A 20 34.86 32.74 -20.47
CA ALA A 20 35.04 32.30 -21.86
C ALA A 20 34.93 30.79 -22.13
N CYS A 21 33.72 30.38 -22.53
CA CYS A 21 33.50 29.38 -23.60
C CYS A 21 32.23 29.78 -24.38
N SER A 22 32.39 30.00 -25.68
CA SER A 22 31.31 30.16 -26.66
C SER A 22 30.39 28.94 -26.66
N GLY A 23 29.09 29.17 -26.74
CA GLY A 23 28.06 28.14 -26.91
C GLY A 23 27.09 28.53 -28.02
N GLU A 24 27.09 27.71 -29.07
CA GLU A 24 26.21 27.54 -30.23
C GLU A 24 24.74 28.04 -30.05
N PRO A 25 24.08 28.60 -31.09
CA PRO A 25 22.65 28.88 -31.03
C PRO A 25 21.83 27.60 -30.86
N ALA A 26 21.00 27.57 -29.80
CA ALA A 26 20.09 26.47 -29.49
C ALA A 26 18.99 26.32 -30.56
N PRO A 27 18.58 25.09 -30.91
CA PRO A 27 17.43 24.86 -31.76
C PRO A 27 16.14 25.27 -31.03
N THR A 28 15.25 25.94 -31.77
CA THR A 28 13.87 26.25 -31.36
C THR A 28 13.19 25.00 -30.77
N PRO A 29 12.62 25.05 -29.54
CA PRO A 29 11.74 23.99 -29.08
C PRO A 29 10.46 24.05 -29.92
N ALA A 30 10.18 22.96 -30.64
CA ALA A 30 8.85 22.74 -31.20
C ALA A 30 7.85 22.70 -30.03
N PRO A 31 6.62 23.25 -30.19
CA PRO A 31 5.60 23.06 -29.17
C PRO A 31 5.32 21.56 -29.04
N ASP A 32 5.65 20.98 -27.89
CA ASP A 32 5.14 19.69 -27.49
C ASP A 32 3.61 19.74 -27.57
N PRO A 33 2.94 18.84 -28.31
CA PRO A 33 1.50 18.72 -28.15
C PRO A 33 1.27 18.27 -26.71
N SER A 34 0.76 19.18 -25.88
CA SER A 34 0.23 18.86 -24.57
C SER A 34 -0.71 17.68 -24.73
N ARG A 35 -0.23 16.50 -24.32
CA ARG A 35 -1.04 15.29 -24.29
C ARG A 35 -2.02 15.52 -23.16
N SER A 36 -3.18 16.03 -23.52
CA SER A 36 -4.31 16.20 -22.62
C SER A 36 -4.58 14.84 -21.99
N SER A 37 -4.55 14.77 -20.66
CA SER A 37 -5.02 13.60 -19.93
C SER A 37 -6.39 13.20 -20.47
N PRO A 38 -6.63 11.93 -20.83
CA PRO A 38 -7.95 11.54 -21.27
C PRO A 38 -8.91 11.72 -20.10
N ALA A 39 -10.02 12.38 -20.41
CA ALA A 39 -11.18 12.51 -19.56
C ALA A 39 -11.62 11.13 -19.06
N ASN A 40 -12.16 11.12 -17.84
CA ASN A 40 -12.90 10.02 -17.26
C ASN A 40 -14.08 9.68 -18.19
N ALA A 41 -13.84 8.83 -19.19
CA ALA A 41 -14.86 8.37 -20.12
C ALA A 41 -15.57 7.21 -19.45
N THR A 42 -16.85 7.40 -19.10
CA THR A 42 -17.71 6.29 -18.71
C THR A 42 -17.66 5.25 -19.83
N PRO A 43 -17.25 4.00 -19.56
CA PRO A 43 -17.16 3.00 -20.61
C PRO A 43 -18.55 2.76 -21.21
N THR A 44 -18.69 2.95 -22.52
CA THR A 44 -19.93 2.57 -23.23
C THR A 44 -20.09 1.06 -23.13
N PRO A 45 -21.27 0.54 -22.71
CA PRO A 45 -21.51 -0.88 -22.62
C PRO A 45 -21.28 -1.55 -23.98
N VAL A 46 -20.36 -2.52 -24.04
CA VAL A 46 -20.05 -3.27 -25.27
C VAL A 46 -20.97 -4.48 -25.30
N ILE A 47 -21.76 -4.67 -26.36
CA ILE A 47 -22.61 -5.86 -26.49
C ILE A 47 -21.79 -6.98 -27.15
N ASN A 48 -21.73 -8.14 -26.50
CA ASN A 48 -21.17 -9.34 -27.09
C ASN A 48 -22.06 -9.78 -28.26
N ALA A 49 -21.51 -9.82 -29.48
CA ALA A 49 -22.28 -10.12 -30.68
C ALA A 49 -22.82 -11.56 -30.74
N ASP A 50 -22.18 -12.50 -30.02
CA ASP A 50 -22.56 -13.91 -30.01
C ASP A 50 -23.60 -14.23 -28.91
N THR A 51 -23.55 -13.53 -27.77
CA THR A 51 -24.47 -13.78 -26.63
C THR A 51 -25.55 -12.73 -26.45
N GLY A 52 -25.39 -11.54 -27.06
CA GLY A 52 -26.27 -10.39 -26.85
C GLY A 52 -26.14 -9.76 -25.46
N GLU A 53 -25.20 -10.22 -24.64
CA GLU A 53 -24.99 -9.73 -23.28
C GLU A 53 -24.15 -8.44 -23.28
N THR A 54 -24.44 -7.57 -22.31
CA THR A 54 -23.66 -6.36 -22.09
C THR A 54 -22.38 -6.71 -21.33
N VAL A 55 -21.23 -6.45 -21.94
CA VAL A 55 -19.92 -6.49 -21.31
C VAL A 55 -19.66 -5.12 -20.71
N THR A 56 -19.66 -5.05 -19.38
CA THR A 56 -19.12 -3.89 -18.66
C THR A 56 -17.62 -4.09 -18.46
N THR A 57 -16.82 -3.12 -18.90
CA THR A 57 -15.40 -3.11 -18.59
C THR A 57 -15.23 -2.57 -17.17
N GLN A 58 -14.69 -3.39 -16.27
CA GLN A 58 -14.31 -2.94 -14.93
C GLN A 58 -13.12 -1.96 -15.03
N PRO A 59 -13.04 -0.95 -14.15
CA PRO A 59 -11.92 -0.02 -14.15
C PRO A 59 -10.63 -0.75 -13.74
N VAL A 60 -9.56 -0.53 -14.51
CA VAL A 60 -8.26 -1.15 -14.21
C VAL A 60 -7.63 -0.41 -13.03
N PRO A 61 -7.23 -1.10 -11.95
CA PRO A 61 -6.55 -0.46 -10.84
C PRO A 61 -5.17 0.04 -11.22
N GLU A 62 -4.81 1.19 -10.65
CA GLU A 62 -3.46 1.75 -10.70
C GLU A 62 -2.84 1.78 -9.29
N TRP A 63 -1.51 1.86 -9.22
CA TRP A 63 -0.82 2.15 -7.97
C TRP A 63 -0.60 3.66 -7.81
N ASP A 64 -1.69 4.38 -7.56
CA ASP A 64 -1.66 5.77 -7.12
C ASP A 64 -1.56 5.86 -5.59
N GLU A 65 -1.51 7.09 -5.06
CA GLU A 65 -1.40 7.33 -3.62
C GLU A 65 -2.64 6.83 -2.86
N ALA A 66 -3.82 7.01 -3.45
CA ALA A 66 -5.07 6.56 -2.86
C ALA A 66 -5.12 5.04 -2.72
N SER A 67 -4.70 4.29 -3.74
CA SER A 67 -4.63 2.84 -3.67
C SER A 67 -3.64 2.36 -2.62
N ARG A 68 -2.46 3.01 -2.51
CA ARG A 68 -1.47 2.68 -1.48
C ARG A 68 -2.02 2.91 -0.07
N ALA A 69 -2.67 4.04 0.17
CA ALA A 69 -3.29 4.31 1.46
C ALA A 69 -4.38 3.28 1.78
N ALA A 70 -5.25 2.96 0.81
CA ALA A 70 -6.36 2.03 0.99
C ALA A 70 -5.90 0.61 1.34
N VAL A 71 -4.80 0.11 0.75
CA VAL A 71 -4.32 -1.24 1.07
C VAL A 71 -3.66 -1.32 2.45
N LEU A 72 -2.97 -0.26 2.88
CA LEU A 72 -2.40 -0.17 4.23
C LEU A 72 -3.53 -0.12 5.28
N GLU A 73 -4.55 0.72 5.06
CA GLU A 73 -5.72 0.81 5.93
C GLU A 73 -6.46 -0.53 6.04
N ALA A 74 -6.65 -1.24 4.92
CA ALA A 74 -7.28 -2.55 4.90
C ALA A 74 -6.46 -3.58 5.70
N ALA A 75 -5.14 -3.62 5.49
CA ALA A 75 -4.26 -4.54 6.21
C ALA A 75 -4.25 -4.29 7.73
N GLU A 76 -4.18 -3.02 8.15
CA GLU A 76 -4.26 -2.68 9.58
C GLU A 76 -5.63 -3.02 10.17
N SER A 77 -6.72 -2.76 9.43
CA SER A 77 -8.07 -3.10 9.87
C SER A 77 -8.21 -4.60 10.10
N THR A 78 -7.71 -5.42 9.17
CA THR A 78 -7.69 -6.87 9.34
C THR A 78 -6.90 -7.29 10.56
N MET A 79 -5.69 -6.74 10.77
CA MET A 79 -4.88 -7.12 11.92
C MET A 79 -5.45 -6.67 13.26
N ARG A 80 -6.10 -5.50 13.32
CA ARG A 80 -6.79 -5.05 14.53
C ARG A 80 -7.99 -5.93 14.87
N ALA A 81 -8.69 -6.48 13.88
CA ALA A 81 -9.76 -7.46 14.11
C ALA A 81 -9.18 -8.84 14.49
N PHE A 82 -8.12 -9.28 13.81
CA PHE A 82 -7.50 -10.59 14.04
C PHE A 82 -6.83 -10.70 15.42
N ALA A 83 -6.06 -9.69 15.83
CA ALA A 83 -5.27 -9.65 17.07
C ALA A 83 -6.12 -9.32 18.32
N ARG A 84 -7.21 -10.07 18.53
CA ARG A 84 -8.15 -9.87 19.65
C ARG A 84 -8.40 -11.18 20.40
N PRO A 85 -7.37 -11.76 21.04
CA PRO A 85 -7.48 -13.06 21.70
C PRO A 85 -8.41 -13.07 22.92
N ASP A 86 -8.76 -11.90 23.44
CA ASP A 86 -9.68 -11.73 24.57
C ASP A 86 -11.17 -11.79 24.18
N LEU A 87 -11.49 -11.74 22.88
CA LEU A 87 -12.88 -11.79 22.41
C LEU A 87 -13.42 -13.21 22.32
N GLY A 88 -14.74 -13.35 22.49
CA GLY A 88 -15.44 -14.57 22.13
C GLY A 88 -15.49 -14.75 20.61
N TYR A 89 -15.52 -16.00 20.14
CA TYR A 89 -15.51 -16.34 18.72
C TYR A 89 -16.55 -15.57 17.89
N ASP A 90 -17.80 -15.49 18.34
CA ASP A 90 -18.86 -14.82 17.55
C ASP A 90 -18.60 -13.32 17.34
N GLU A 91 -18.04 -12.64 18.35
CA GLU A 91 -17.71 -11.21 18.28
C GLU A 91 -16.45 -11.00 17.42
N TRP A 92 -15.41 -11.80 17.66
CA TRP A 92 -14.19 -11.80 16.87
C TRP A 92 -14.46 -12.07 15.38
N TRP A 93 -15.27 -13.07 15.08
CA TRP A 93 -15.60 -13.45 13.72
C TRP A 93 -16.43 -12.40 13.00
N ALA A 94 -17.39 -11.76 13.68
CA ALA A 94 -18.18 -10.68 13.12
C ALA A 94 -17.34 -9.44 12.74
N GLU A 95 -16.24 -9.20 13.45
CA GLU A 95 -15.27 -8.14 13.11
C GLU A 95 -14.34 -8.55 11.96
N LEU A 96 -13.87 -9.80 11.94
CA LEU A 96 -12.87 -10.28 10.99
C LEU A 96 -13.44 -10.68 9.62
N GLU A 97 -14.51 -11.47 9.59
CA GLU A 97 -15.07 -12.05 8.35
C GLU A 97 -15.27 -11.03 7.22
N PRO A 98 -15.80 -9.82 7.46
CA PRO A 98 -16.04 -8.84 6.39
C PRO A 98 -14.76 -8.31 5.71
N LEU A 99 -13.59 -8.54 6.31
CA LEU A 99 -12.28 -8.08 5.82
C LEU A 99 -11.54 -9.17 5.02
N LEU A 100 -12.12 -10.38 4.99
CA LEU A 100 -11.55 -11.54 4.33
C LEU A 100 -12.19 -11.77 2.97
N ASP A 101 -11.41 -12.32 2.04
CA ASP A 101 -12.02 -12.87 0.83
C ASP A 101 -12.73 -14.20 1.15
N PRO A 102 -13.58 -14.74 0.24
CA PRO A 102 -14.35 -15.94 0.51
C PRO A 102 -13.54 -17.21 0.78
N GLU A 103 -12.28 -17.28 0.34
CA GLU A 103 -11.39 -18.41 0.62
C GLU A 103 -10.81 -18.28 2.02
N ALA A 104 -10.24 -17.12 2.34
CA ALA A 104 -9.75 -16.80 3.67
C ALA A 104 -10.86 -16.94 4.73
N ALA A 105 -12.07 -16.46 4.46
CA ALA A 105 -13.20 -16.63 5.37
C ALA A 105 -13.47 -18.10 5.71
N ARG A 106 -13.27 -19.05 4.78
CA ARG A 106 -13.41 -20.48 5.06
C ARG A 106 -12.25 -21.04 5.87
N ASP A 107 -11.04 -20.58 5.58
CA ASP A 107 -9.82 -21.03 6.25
C ASP A 107 -9.76 -20.57 7.71
N TYR A 108 -10.20 -19.33 7.99
CA TYR A 108 -10.19 -18.74 9.33
C TYR A 108 -11.45 -19.03 10.15
N ALA A 109 -12.53 -19.55 9.54
CA ALA A 109 -13.82 -19.79 10.22
C ALA A 109 -13.75 -20.71 11.44
N TYR A 110 -12.68 -21.50 11.61
CA TYR A 110 -12.55 -22.43 12.75
C TYR A 110 -11.40 -22.08 13.68
N VAL A 111 -10.79 -20.90 13.51
CA VAL A 111 -9.78 -20.39 14.45
C VAL A 111 -10.47 -20.03 15.76
N ASP A 112 -9.91 -20.53 16.85
CA ASP A 112 -10.25 -20.06 18.20
C ASP A 112 -9.42 -18.80 18.49
N PRO A 113 -10.05 -17.62 18.71
CA PRO A 113 -9.33 -16.38 18.93
C PRO A 113 -8.34 -16.45 20.10
N ALA A 114 -8.61 -17.26 21.13
CA ALA A 114 -7.71 -17.42 22.27
C ALA A 114 -6.34 -18.04 21.89
N ASN A 115 -6.23 -18.64 20.69
CA ASN A 115 -4.98 -19.17 20.15
C ASN A 115 -4.24 -18.18 19.23
N VAL A 116 -4.79 -16.98 18.98
CA VAL A 116 -4.09 -15.94 18.22
C VAL A 116 -2.98 -15.35 19.10
N PRO A 117 -1.69 -15.45 18.70
CA PRO A 117 -0.59 -14.99 19.55
C PRO A 117 -0.52 -13.47 19.72
N ALA A 118 -0.88 -12.72 18.68
CA ALA A 118 -0.88 -11.26 18.70
C ALA A 118 -2.08 -10.71 19.47
N SER A 119 -1.86 -9.64 20.23
CA SER A 119 -2.92 -8.94 20.97
C SER A 119 -3.00 -7.44 20.64
N GLU A 120 -2.00 -6.89 19.96
CA GLU A 120 -1.96 -5.46 19.62
C GLU A 120 -1.18 -5.20 18.33
N VAL A 121 -1.64 -4.21 17.53
CA VAL A 121 -0.86 -3.62 16.43
C VAL A 121 0.00 -2.49 17.00
N THR A 122 1.32 -2.58 16.83
CA THR A 122 2.30 -1.73 17.54
C THR A 122 2.91 -0.62 16.69
N GLY A 123 2.59 -0.58 15.39
CA GLY A 123 3.11 0.42 14.46
C GLY A 123 2.29 0.51 13.17
N ASP A 124 2.71 1.42 12.28
CA ASP A 124 2.08 1.63 10.99
C ASP A 124 2.38 0.45 10.04
N ALA A 125 1.42 0.13 9.18
CA ALA A 125 1.63 -0.88 8.14
C ALA A 125 2.62 -0.41 7.06
N GLU A 126 3.40 -1.35 6.52
CA GLU A 126 4.39 -1.10 5.47
C GLU A 126 4.13 -1.96 4.23
N LEU A 127 4.16 -1.35 3.05
CA LEU A 127 4.02 -2.08 1.79
C LEU A 127 5.33 -2.82 1.46
N VAL A 128 5.28 -4.15 1.38
CA VAL A 128 6.44 -5.02 1.10
C VAL A 128 6.62 -5.25 -0.40
N LYS A 129 5.51 -5.39 -1.14
CA LYS A 129 5.54 -5.69 -2.58
C LYS A 129 4.37 -5.04 -3.33
N ASP A 130 4.68 -4.44 -4.46
CA ASP A 130 3.76 -3.63 -5.27
C ASP A 130 3.76 -3.97 -6.78
N THR A 131 4.21 -5.18 -7.15
CA THR A 131 4.35 -5.56 -8.57
C THR A 131 3.05 -5.62 -9.38
N SER A 132 1.89 -5.57 -8.71
CA SER A 132 0.56 -5.55 -9.33
C SER A 132 -0.36 -4.64 -8.52
N ALA A 133 -1.20 -3.84 -9.18
CA ALA A 133 -2.21 -3.01 -8.51
C ALA A 133 -3.45 -3.81 -8.04
N TYR A 134 -3.49 -5.12 -8.31
CA TYR A 134 -4.55 -6.03 -7.87
C TYR A 134 -4.19 -6.83 -6.61
N VAL A 135 -2.90 -6.96 -6.30
CA VAL A 135 -2.40 -7.82 -5.22
C VAL A 135 -1.26 -7.10 -4.51
N ALA A 136 -1.33 -7.02 -3.19
CA ALA A 136 -0.31 -6.39 -2.38
C ALA A 136 0.08 -7.27 -1.20
N GLU A 137 1.34 -7.16 -0.80
CA GLU A 137 1.85 -7.76 0.42
C GLU A 137 2.18 -6.63 1.40
N VAL A 138 1.57 -6.67 2.57
CA VAL A 138 1.69 -5.63 3.59
C VAL A 138 2.19 -6.26 4.88
N ARG A 139 3.21 -5.63 5.47
CA ARG A 139 3.71 -5.95 6.79
C ARG A 139 2.97 -5.11 7.82
N VAL A 140 2.51 -5.73 8.90
CA VAL A 140 1.88 -5.04 10.03
C VAL A 140 2.62 -5.41 11.31
N PRO A 141 3.27 -4.45 11.99
CA PRO A 141 3.93 -4.69 13.27
C PRO A 141 2.93 -5.03 14.38
N THR A 142 3.21 -6.07 15.16
CA THR A 142 2.43 -6.46 16.35
C THR A 142 3.31 -6.61 17.59
N ASP A 143 2.71 -6.92 18.73
CA ASP A 143 3.39 -7.21 20.00
C ASP A 143 4.22 -8.51 19.99
N VAL A 144 3.98 -9.39 19.01
CA VAL A 144 4.72 -10.66 18.83
C VAL A 144 5.59 -10.70 17.57
N GLY A 145 5.78 -9.56 16.91
CA GLY A 145 6.57 -9.41 15.68
C GLY A 145 5.74 -9.00 14.48
N ASP A 146 6.33 -9.09 13.30
CA ASP A 146 5.73 -8.58 12.07
C ASP A 146 4.86 -9.65 11.39
N TYR A 147 3.56 -9.40 11.29
CA TYR A 147 2.68 -10.20 10.45
C TYR A 147 2.77 -9.74 9.00
N THR A 148 2.66 -10.68 8.07
CA THR A 148 2.60 -10.39 6.64
C THR A 148 1.24 -10.78 6.07
N LEU A 149 0.55 -9.81 5.49
CA LEU A 149 -0.79 -9.97 4.92
C LEU A 149 -0.71 -9.91 3.40
N LEU A 150 -1.36 -10.87 2.75
CA LEU A 150 -1.58 -10.86 1.31
C LEU A 150 -3.01 -10.38 1.05
N LEU A 151 -3.16 -9.27 0.33
CA LEU A 151 -4.44 -8.66 0.02
C LEU A 151 -4.68 -8.64 -1.50
N SER A 152 -5.95 -8.71 -1.90
CA SER A 152 -6.35 -8.56 -3.29
C SER A 152 -7.62 -7.71 -3.46
N ARG A 153 -7.80 -7.12 -4.64
CA ARG A 153 -9.04 -6.45 -5.07
C ARG A 153 -9.42 -6.85 -6.49
N ALA A 154 -10.69 -6.80 -6.81
CA ALA A 154 -11.21 -7.23 -8.12
C ALA A 154 -10.97 -6.18 -9.23
N ASP A 155 -11.06 -4.89 -8.90
CA ASP A 155 -10.93 -3.76 -9.81
C ASP A 155 -10.54 -2.49 -9.03
N ALA A 156 -10.45 -1.33 -9.71
CA ALA A 156 -10.02 -0.07 -9.09
C ALA A 156 -10.97 0.46 -8.00
N GLU A 157 -12.25 0.10 -8.04
CA GLU A 157 -13.30 0.57 -7.14
C GLU A 157 -13.65 -0.47 -6.07
N ALA A 158 -13.22 -1.72 -6.25
CA ALA A 158 -13.40 -2.79 -5.28
C ALA A 158 -12.56 -2.57 -4.00
N PRO A 159 -13.10 -2.94 -2.82
CA PRO A 159 -12.32 -2.94 -1.59
C PRO A 159 -11.19 -3.98 -1.65
N TRP A 160 -10.18 -3.76 -0.81
CA TRP A 160 -9.14 -4.76 -0.56
C TRP A 160 -9.64 -5.79 0.44
N TYR A 161 -9.51 -7.07 0.08
CA TYR A 161 -9.78 -8.19 0.98
C TYR A 161 -8.50 -8.95 1.28
N THR A 162 -8.41 -9.47 2.50
CA THR A 162 -7.27 -10.27 2.92
C THR A 162 -7.45 -11.72 2.50
N HIS A 163 -6.44 -12.26 1.82
CA HIS A 163 -6.37 -13.65 1.38
C HIS A 163 -5.59 -14.53 2.36
N ARG A 164 -4.55 -13.98 2.99
CA ARG A 164 -3.70 -14.72 3.94
C ARG A 164 -3.10 -13.80 4.98
N ILE A 165 -3.09 -14.26 6.23
CA ILE A 165 -2.39 -13.67 7.37
C ILE A 165 -1.27 -14.64 7.77
N THR A 166 -0.02 -14.23 7.56
CA THR A 166 1.17 -15.05 7.83
C THR A 166 1.81 -14.58 9.13
N PRO A 167 2.00 -15.47 10.13
CA PRO A 167 2.67 -15.10 11.37
C PRO A 167 4.16 -14.80 11.17
N PRO A 168 4.81 -14.15 12.15
CA PRO A 168 6.26 -14.05 12.23
C PRO A 168 6.93 -15.44 12.19
N GLU A 169 8.11 -15.53 11.58
CA GLU A 169 8.85 -16.79 11.39
C GLU A 169 9.36 -17.43 12.71
N ASP A 170 9.45 -16.65 13.79
CA ASP A 170 10.06 -17.04 15.06
C ASP A 170 9.05 -17.37 16.20
N LEU A 171 7.78 -17.66 15.85
CA LEU A 171 6.74 -18.04 16.83
C LEU A 171 6.82 -19.49 17.32
#